data_AF-A0A1E5ITR3-F1
#
_entry.id   AF-A0A1E5ITR3-F1
#
_cell.length_a   1.000
_cell.length_b   1.000
_cell.length_c   1.000
_cell.angle_alpha   90.00
_cell.angle_beta   90.00
_cell.angle_gamma   90.00
#
_symmetry.space_group_name_H-M   'P 1'
#
loop_
_entity.id
_entity.type
_entity.pdbx_description
1 polymer ?
#
loop_
_entity_poly.entity_id
_entity_poly.type
_entity_poly.pdbx_seq_one_letter_code
_entity_poly.pdbx_strand_id
1 'polypeptide(L)'
;MSLPEKDKQARINDISKMLLPEMVPDQLRLLGLSEADIGLGDLAQTRAQSAAGIELVKLLNKRAQTIKERQSALYASRSTSKHPSQLELVLDNIEIFMQQASTLTALLSSQPTNEPIFALVDRLIETSIQIGYSAGSNDSLALTDRYTNSGYKTSVTKPQSGGRAKAKAIDPMKALVCDMACHVYNHQELLSASKDMLAEAIHTRLSGFSNIGTNENIPMLKKFAHGCPEHESIKRWIKVIKKNKSLPKPPKPSLDRLVEELKATYKNKAIKKSLNI
;
A
#
# COMPACT_ATOMS: atom_id res chain seq x y z
N MET A 1 1.15 -13.44 -15.02
CA MET A 1 1.56 -14.04 -13.73
C MET A 1 0.30 -14.33 -12.95
N SER A 2 0.11 -15.57 -12.48
CA SER A 2 -1.02 -15.91 -11.61
C SER A 2 -0.80 -15.32 -10.21
N LEU A 3 -1.86 -14.78 -9.61
CA LEU A 3 -1.87 -14.35 -8.21
C LEU A 3 -1.66 -15.58 -7.30
N PRO A 4 -0.93 -15.47 -6.18
CA PRO A 4 -0.89 -16.52 -5.16
C PRO A 4 -2.32 -16.90 -4.72
N GLU A 5 -2.61 -18.19 -4.51
CA GLU A 5 -3.98 -18.66 -4.21
C GLU A 5 -4.64 -17.97 -3.02
N LYS A 6 -3.87 -17.66 -1.97
CA LYS A 6 -4.38 -16.90 -0.81
C LYS A 6 -4.82 -15.48 -1.20
N ASP A 7 -4.09 -14.82 -2.08
CA ASP A 7 -4.40 -13.47 -2.55
C ASP A 7 -5.56 -13.49 -3.55
N LYS A 8 -5.64 -14.56 -4.36
CA LYS A 8 -6.76 -14.84 -5.26
C LYS A 8 -8.06 -14.99 -4.46
N GLN A 9 -8.07 -15.83 -3.42
CA GLN A 9 -9.26 -16.04 -2.58
C GLN A 9 -9.69 -14.77 -1.85
N ALA A 10 -8.74 -13.98 -1.33
CA ALA A 10 -9.03 -12.68 -0.74
C ALA A 10 -9.68 -11.73 -1.75
N ARG A 11 -9.21 -11.74 -3.01
CA ARG A 11 -9.74 -10.88 -4.07
C ARG A 11 -11.11 -11.29 -4.57
N ILE A 12 -11.37 -12.58 -4.65
CA ILE A 12 -12.71 -13.12 -4.90
C ILE A 12 -13.70 -12.61 -3.83
N ASN A 13 -13.32 -12.70 -2.55
CA ASN A 13 -14.15 -12.23 -1.43
C ASN A 13 -14.33 -10.69 -1.37
N ASP A 14 -13.40 -9.92 -1.96
CA ASP A 14 -13.53 -8.47 -2.03
C ASP A 14 -14.45 -8.08 -3.18
N ILE A 15 -14.32 -8.74 -4.33
CA ILE A 15 -15.21 -8.55 -5.46
C ILE A 15 -16.65 -8.89 -5.08
N SER A 16 -16.90 -10.00 -4.37
CA SER A 16 -18.26 -10.35 -3.94
C SER A 16 -18.93 -9.32 -3.02
N LYS A 17 -18.17 -8.36 -2.47
CA LYS A 17 -18.67 -7.27 -1.62
C LYS A 17 -18.86 -5.94 -2.35
N MET A 18 -18.51 -5.88 -3.63
CA MET A 18 -18.70 -4.70 -4.48
C MET A 18 -20.18 -4.38 -4.66
N LEU A 19 -20.47 -3.10 -4.91
CA LEU A 19 -21.80 -2.67 -5.30
C LEU A 19 -22.18 -3.27 -6.66
N LEU A 20 -21.25 -3.35 -7.61
CA LEU A 20 -21.47 -3.91 -8.96
C LEU A 20 -20.26 -4.74 -9.45
N PRO A 21 -19.97 -5.90 -8.85
CA PRO A 21 -18.85 -6.73 -9.27
C PRO A 21 -18.94 -7.21 -10.72
N GLU A 22 -20.17 -7.42 -11.21
CA GLU A 22 -20.44 -7.85 -12.58
C GLU A 22 -20.08 -6.74 -13.61
N MET A 23 -20.03 -5.48 -13.17
CA MET A 23 -19.62 -4.35 -14.00
C MET A 23 -18.11 -4.11 -14.01
N VAL A 24 -17.32 -5.05 -13.49
CA VAL A 24 -15.85 -5.00 -13.54
C VAL A 24 -15.27 -6.22 -14.28
N PRO A 25 -15.57 -6.38 -15.60
CA PRO A 25 -15.29 -7.62 -16.33
C PRO A 25 -13.81 -8.01 -16.34
N ASP A 26 -12.92 -7.02 -16.36
CA ASP A 26 -11.48 -7.23 -16.38
C ASP A 26 -10.97 -7.84 -15.07
N GLN A 27 -11.53 -7.45 -13.91
CA GLN A 27 -11.13 -8.02 -12.62
C GLN A 27 -11.59 -9.47 -12.50
N LEU A 28 -12.79 -9.79 -12.98
CA LEU A 28 -13.32 -11.16 -13.01
C LEU A 28 -12.44 -12.05 -13.88
N ARG A 29 -12.17 -11.60 -15.11
CA ARG A 29 -11.33 -12.32 -16.08
C ARG A 29 -9.92 -12.58 -15.55
N LEU A 30 -9.30 -11.59 -14.90
CA LEU A 30 -7.97 -11.72 -14.31
C LEU A 30 -7.90 -12.79 -13.20
N LEU A 31 -9.02 -13.04 -12.51
CA LEU A 31 -9.13 -14.04 -11.46
C LEU A 31 -9.62 -15.39 -11.96
N GLY A 32 -9.94 -15.50 -13.25
CA GLY A 32 -10.59 -16.68 -13.82
C GLY A 32 -12.00 -16.90 -13.28
N LEU A 33 -12.67 -15.81 -12.88
CA LEU A 33 -14.08 -15.81 -12.51
C LEU A 33 -14.94 -15.36 -13.69
N SER A 34 -16.13 -15.94 -13.76
CA SER A 34 -17.24 -15.49 -14.59
C SER A 34 -18.28 -14.76 -13.74
N GLU A 35 -19.23 -14.09 -14.39
CA GLU A 35 -20.37 -13.48 -13.70
C GLU A 35 -21.20 -14.51 -12.91
N ALA A 36 -21.20 -15.79 -13.35
CA ALA A 36 -21.91 -16.86 -12.66
C ALA A 36 -21.28 -17.23 -11.31
N ASP A 37 -19.95 -17.08 -11.15
CA ASP A 37 -19.20 -17.53 -9.97
C ASP A 37 -19.39 -16.63 -8.74
N ILE A 38 -19.64 -15.35 -8.97
CA ILE A 38 -19.86 -14.35 -7.92
C ILE A 38 -21.33 -14.26 -7.48
N GLY A 39 -22.19 -15.02 -8.17
CA GLY A 39 -23.61 -14.78 -8.20
C GLY A 39 -23.87 -13.50 -8.99
N LEU A 40 -24.47 -13.64 -10.17
CA LEU A 40 -25.29 -12.54 -10.69
C LEU A 40 -26.23 -12.21 -9.54
N GLY A 41 -26.15 -11.01 -8.96
CA GLY A 41 -27.27 -10.59 -8.12
C GLY A 41 -28.56 -10.63 -8.93
N ASP A 42 -29.61 -10.02 -8.42
CA ASP A 42 -30.82 -9.78 -9.21
C ASP A 42 -30.54 -8.98 -10.51
N LEU A 43 -29.28 -8.63 -10.88
CA LEU A 43 -28.86 -7.92 -12.10
C LEU A 43 -29.38 -8.51 -13.40
N ALA A 44 -29.35 -9.83 -13.60
CA ALA A 44 -29.93 -10.44 -14.80
C ALA A 44 -31.45 -10.25 -14.84
N GLN A 45 -32.11 -10.36 -13.69
CA GLN A 45 -33.55 -10.07 -13.56
C GLN A 45 -33.82 -8.58 -13.80
N THR A 46 -33.04 -7.68 -13.18
CA THR A 46 -33.05 -6.23 -13.36
C THR A 46 -32.95 -5.84 -14.83
N ARG A 47 -32.02 -6.45 -15.60
CA ARG A 47 -31.85 -6.21 -17.04
C ARG A 47 -33.06 -6.65 -17.86
N ALA A 48 -33.78 -7.68 -17.41
CA ALA A 48 -34.97 -8.20 -18.08
C ALA A 48 -36.25 -7.39 -17.76
N GLN A 49 -36.20 -6.48 -16.78
CA GLN A 49 -37.33 -5.62 -16.42
C GLN A 49 -37.56 -4.52 -17.47
N SER A 50 -38.81 -4.12 -17.66
CA SER A 50 -39.20 -3.06 -18.60
C SER A 50 -38.53 -1.71 -18.29
N ALA A 51 -38.27 -1.43 -17.01
CA ALA A 51 -37.58 -0.24 -16.52
C ALA A 51 -36.22 -0.58 -15.88
N ALA A 52 -35.36 -1.29 -16.62
CA ALA A 52 -34.08 -1.81 -16.12
C ALA A 52 -33.20 -0.77 -15.40
N GLY A 53 -33.21 0.50 -15.83
CA GLY A 53 -32.46 1.57 -15.17
C GLY A 53 -32.93 1.86 -13.74
N ILE A 54 -34.24 1.88 -13.49
CA ILE A 54 -34.81 2.10 -12.14
C ILE A 54 -34.52 0.88 -11.27
N GLU A 55 -34.66 -0.31 -11.82
CA GLU A 55 -34.39 -1.55 -11.10
C GLU A 55 -32.90 -1.68 -10.73
N LEU A 56 -32.00 -1.14 -11.55
CA LEU A 56 -30.58 -1.03 -11.22
C LEU A 56 -30.35 -0.07 -10.04
N VAL A 57 -31.03 1.08 -10.02
CA VAL A 57 -30.98 2.03 -8.89
C VAL A 57 -31.47 1.37 -7.60
N LYS A 58 -32.56 0.60 -7.65
CA LYS A 58 -33.08 -0.16 -6.49
C LYS A 58 -32.11 -1.23 -6.01
N LEU A 59 -31.49 -1.97 -6.94
CA LEU A 59 -30.47 -2.98 -6.63
C LEU A 59 -29.26 -2.33 -5.93
N LEU A 60 -28.78 -1.21 -6.46
CA LEU A 60 -27.72 -0.41 -5.86
C LEU A 60 -28.07 0.04 -4.44
N ASN A 61 -29.30 0.52 -4.22
CA ASN A 61 -29.77 0.90 -2.90
C ASN A 61 -29.69 -0.26 -1.91
N LYS A 62 -30.27 -1.41 -2.27
CA LYS A 62 -30.27 -2.63 -1.45
C LYS A 62 -28.85 -3.06 -1.08
N ARG A 63 -27.93 -3.07 -2.07
CA ARG A 63 -26.53 -3.44 -1.86
C ARG A 63 -25.81 -2.42 -0.98
N ALA A 64 -25.98 -1.12 -1.22
CA ALA A 64 -25.37 -0.05 -0.43
C ALA A 64 -25.83 -0.07 1.04
N GLN A 65 -27.14 -0.23 1.27
CA GLN A 65 -27.70 -0.39 2.63
C GLN A 65 -27.14 -1.64 3.32
N THR A 66 -27.09 -2.78 2.62
CA THR A 66 -26.52 -4.02 3.17
C THR A 66 -25.05 -3.84 3.59
N ILE A 67 -24.25 -3.14 2.77
CA ILE A 67 -22.85 -2.83 3.08
C ILE A 67 -22.74 -1.93 4.32
N LYS A 68 -23.60 -0.91 4.41
CA LYS A 68 -23.67 0.04 5.53
C LYS A 68 -24.06 -0.66 6.84
N GLU A 69 -25.12 -1.47 6.82
CA GLU A 69 -25.62 -2.23 7.98
C GLU A 69 -24.58 -3.23 8.50
N ARG A 70 -23.90 -3.93 7.58
CA ARG A 70 -22.86 -4.93 7.93
C ARG A 70 -21.54 -4.30 8.38
N GLN A 71 -21.41 -2.97 8.35
CA GLN A 71 -20.19 -2.23 8.70
C GLN A 71 -18.95 -2.81 8.02
N SER A 72 -19.05 -3.09 6.73
CA SER A 72 -17.97 -3.74 5.98
C SER A 72 -16.68 -2.91 6.07
N ALA A 73 -15.61 -3.51 6.59
CA ALA A 73 -14.31 -2.84 6.76
C ALA A 73 -13.67 -2.35 5.44
N LEU A 74 -14.16 -2.84 4.29
CA LEU A 74 -13.74 -2.36 2.96
C LEU A 74 -14.36 -1.01 2.59
N TYR A 75 -15.50 -0.69 3.17
CA TYR A 75 -16.32 0.47 2.81
C TYR A 75 -16.45 1.38 4.03
N ALA A 76 -15.46 2.25 4.19
CA ALA A 76 -15.39 3.13 5.35
C ALA A 76 -16.34 4.34 5.18
N SER A 77 -17.30 4.49 6.10
CA SER A 77 -18.03 5.75 6.34
C SER A 77 -17.11 6.74 7.07
N ARG A 78 -15.96 7.08 6.47
CA ARG A 78 -15.13 8.19 6.97
C ARG A 78 -15.59 9.47 6.31
N SER A 79 -16.79 9.91 6.66
CA SER A 79 -17.31 11.16 6.13
C SER A 79 -16.87 12.34 6.99
N THR A 80 -16.43 13.39 6.30
CA THR A 80 -16.35 14.74 6.84
C THR A 80 -17.14 15.63 5.91
N SER A 81 -17.57 16.82 6.36
CA SER A 81 -18.28 17.77 5.49
C SER A 81 -17.49 18.14 4.22
N LYS A 82 -16.16 18.00 4.24
CA LYS A 82 -15.28 18.25 3.08
C LYS A 82 -15.04 17.03 2.19
N HIS A 83 -15.22 15.83 2.75
CA HIS A 83 -14.98 14.56 2.06
C HIS A 83 -16.09 13.57 2.46
N PRO A 84 -17.25 13.64 1.79
CA PRO A 84 -18.33 12.69 2.04
C PRO A 84 -17.90 11.28 1.62
N SER A 85 -18.40 10.27 2.34
CA SER A 85 -18.17 8.88 1.99
C SER A 85 -18.81 8.59 0.64
N GLN A 86 -18.10 7.89 -0.25
CA GLN A 86 -18.66 7.51 -1.56
C GLN A 86 -19.90 6.63 -1.41
N LEU A 87 -19.94 5.77 -0.39
CA LEU A 87 -21.11 4.96 -0.06
C LEU A 87 -22.30 5.82 0.41
N GLU A 88 -22.05 6.91 1.14
CA GLU A 88 -23.10 7.86 1.55
C GLU A 88 -23.61 8.64 0.35
N LEU A 89 -22.72 9.14 -0.53
CA LEU A 89 -23.10 9.79 -1.78
C LEU A 89 -23.97 8.90 -2.67
N VAL A 90 -23.71 7.58 -2.71
CA VAL A 90 -24.60 6.65 -3.43
C VAL A 90 -25.99 6.67 -2.82
N LEU A 91 -26.12 6.54 -1.49
CA LEU A 91 -27.42 6.50 -0.81
C LEU A 91 -28.19 7.82 -0.95
N ASP A 92 -27.51 8.95 -0.77
CA ASP A 92 -28.10 10.29 -0.87
C ASP A 92 -28.61 10.56 -2.29
N ASN A 93 -27.80 10.26 -3.32
CA ASN A 93 -28.21 10.46 -4.71
C ASN A 93 -29.34 9.49 -5.11
N ILE A 94 -29.37 8.27 -4.58
CA ILE A 94 -30.50 7.35 -4.79
C ILE A 94 -31.78 7.93 -4.19
N GLU A 95 -31.73 8.48 -2.98
CA GLU A 95 -32.89 9.10 -2.35
C GLU A 95 -33.42 10.28 -3.20
N ILE A 96 -32.52 11.16 -3.64
CA ILE A 96 -32.84 12.28 -4.54
C ILE A 96 -33.49 11.77 -5.84
N PHE A 97 -32.89 10.75 -6.47
CA PHE A 97 -33.41 10.16 -7.70
C PHE A 97 -34.84 9.62 -7.51
N MET A 98 -35.09 8.90 -6.42
CA MET A 98 -36.42 8.34 -6.15
C MET A 98 -37.47 9.43 -5.91
N GLN A 99 -37.11 10.51 -5.22
CA GLN A 99 -37.99 11.68 -5.03
C GLN A 99 -38.30 12.38 -6.37
N GLN A 100 -37.29 12.59 -7.21
CA GLN A 100 -37.45 13.15 -8.55
C GLN A 100 -38.35 12.28 -9.43
N ALA A 101 -38.16 10.96 -9.40
CA ALA A 101 -38.95 10.00 -10.17
C ALA A 101 -40.43 10.00 -9.73
N SER A 102 -40.68 10.05 -8.42
CA SER A 102 -42.03 10.19 -7.86
C SER A 102 -42.69 11.49 -8.30
N THR A 103 -41.94 12.59 -8.29
CA THR A 103 -42.42 13.91 -8.73
C THR A 103 -42.78 13.90 -10.21
N LEU A 104 -41.94 13.29 -11.05
CA LEU A 104 -42.19 13.16 -12.49
C LEU A 104 -43.46 12.36 -12.76
N THR A 105 -43.66 11.26 -12.04
CA THR A 105 -44.85 10.40 -12.18
C THR A 105 -46.14 11.17 -11.84
N ALA A 106 -46.10 11.98 -10.78
CA ALA A 106 -47.24 12.82 -10.40
C ALA A 106 -47.56 13.91 -11.45
N LEU A 107 -46.53 14.53 -12.03
CA LEU A 107 -46.69 15.56 -13.06
C LEU A 107 -47.24 14.99 -14.38
N LEU A 108 -46.72 13.84 -14.82
CA LEU A 108 -47.19 13.16 -16.04
C LEU A 108 -48.66 12.72 -15.94
N SER A 109 -49.15 12.49 -14.72
CA SER A 109 -50.55 12.10 -14.47
C SER A 109 -51.53 13.27 -14.56
N SER A 110 -51.05 14.51 -14.59
CA SER A 110 -51.88 15.70 -14.38
C SER A 110 -51.68 16.85 -15.38
N GLN A 111 -50.62 16.81 -16.20
CA GLN A 111 -50.30 17.91 -17.13
C GLN A 111 -49.83 17.39 -18.50
N PRO A 112 -50.10 18.13 -19.60
CA PRO A 112 -49.45 17.88 -20.88
C PRO A 112 -47.94 18.08 -20.77
N THR A 113 -47.18 17.34 -21.58
CA THR A 113 -45.71 17.40 -21.61
C THR A 113 -45.24 18.84 -21.84
N ASN A 114 -44.48 19.38 -20.90
CA ASN A 114 -44.02 20.77 -20.88
C ASN A 114 -42.57 20.87 -20.39
N GLU A 115 -42.01 22.09 -20.42
CA GLU A 115 -40.61 22.35 -20.07
C GLU A 115 -40.21 21.93 -18.64
N PRO A 116 -41.05 22.10 -17.60
CA PRO A 116 -40.81 21.52 -16.27
C PRO A 116 -40.60 20.00 -16.26
N ILE A 117 -41.31 19.25 -17.10
CA ILE A 117 -41.15 17.80 -17.23
C ILE A 117 -39.77 17.47 -17.82
N PHE A 118 -39.35 18.16 -18.89
CA PHE A 118 -38.04 17.95 -19.50
C PHE A 118 -36.89 18.29 -18.53
N ALA A 119 -37.00 19.41 -17.82
CA ALA A 119 -36.00 19.80 -16.82
C ALA A 119 -35.89 18.81 -15.64
N LEU A 120 -36.96 18.05 -15.35
CA LEU A 120 -36.93 17.00 -14.33
C LEU A 120 -36.33 15.69 -14.88
N VAL A 121 -36.57 15.38 -16.15
CA VAL A 121 -35.90 14.27 -16.85
C VAL A 121 -34.39 14.50 -16.91
N ASP A 122 -33.94 15.70 -17.24
CA ASP A 122 -32.51 16.03 -17.27
C ASP A 122 -31.86 15.84 -15.89
N ARG A 123 -32.55 16.29 -14.83
CA ARG A 123 -32.10 16.08 -13.44
C ARG A 123 -32.05 14.61 -13.03
N LEU A 124 -33.00 13.80 -13.49
CA LEU A 124 -32.97 12.34 -13.26
C LEU A 124 -31.78 11.69 -13.95
N ILE A 125 -31.47 12.09 -15.19
CA ILE A 125 -30.31 11.60 -15.93
C ILE A 125 -29.03 12.01 -15.19
N GLU A 126 -28.88 13.28 -14.81
CA GLU A 126 -27.72 13.77 -14.06
C GLU A 126 -27.54 13.01 -12.74
N THR A 127 -28.62 12.85 -11.97
CA THR A 127 -28.58 12.14 -10.69
C THR A 127 -28.21 10.66 -10.89
N SER A 128 -28.70 10.02 -11.96
CA SER A 128 -28.33 8.63 -12.28
C SER A 128 -26.84 8.47 -12.60
N ILE A 129 -26.24 9.47 -13.26
CA ILE A 129 -24.80 9.49 -13.54
C ILE A 129 -24.02 9.64 -12.22
N GLN A 130 -24.47 10.51 -11.31
CA GLN A 130 -23.84 10.69 -10.00
C GLN A 130 -23.89 9.39 -9.18
N ILE A 131 -25.02 8.67 -9.17
CA ILE A 131 -25.14 7.35 -8.51
C ILE A 131 -24.10 6.38 -9.07
N GLY A 132 -24.02 6.26 -10.40
CA GLY A 132 -23.09 5.35 -11.07
C GLY A 132 -21.63 5.71 -10.79
N TYR A 133 -21.29 7.00 -10.84
CA TYR A 133 -19.95 7.51 -10.56
C TYR A 133 -19.53 7.21 -9.11
N SER A 134 -20.37 7.55 -8.12
CA SER A 134 -20.08 7.29 -6.72
C SER A 134 -20.01 5.79 -6.41
N ALA A 135 -20.84 4.96 -7.04
CA ALA A 135 -20.79 3.50 -6.87
C ALA A 135 -19.47 2.92 -7.41
N GLY A 136 -19.09 3.29 -8.65
CA GLY A 136 -17.83 2.86 -9.25
C GLY A 136 -16.60 3.38 -8.50
N SER A 137 -16.65 4.62 -8.02
CA SER A 137 -15.61 5.24 -7.19
C SER A 137 -15.44 4.52 -5.85
N ASN A 138 -16.54 4.23 -5.15
CA ASN A 138 -16.55 3.49 -3.90
C ASN A 138 -15.90 2.10 -4.05
N ASP A 139 -16.31 1.37 -5.08
CA ASP A 139 -15.78 0.05 -5.41
C ASP A 139 -14.30 0.10 -5.81
N SER A 140 -13.89 1.10 -6.59
CA SER A 140 -12.50 1.29 -6.99
C SER A 140 -11.61 1.63 -5.80
N LEU A 141 -12.02 2.57 -4.94
CA LEU A 141 -11.27 3.02 -3.76
C LEU A 141 -11.05 1.87 -2.77
N ALA A 142 -12.10 1.10 -2.46
CA ALA A 142 -12.02 -0.02 -1.53
C ALA A 142 -10.99 -1.07 -2.00
N LEU A 143 -10.95 -1.34 -3.31
CA LEU A 143 -9.97 -2.22 -3.91
C LEU A 143 -8.57 -1.58 -3.93
N THR A 144 -8.42 -0.37 -4.46
CA THR A 144 -7.11 0.28 -4.54
C THR A 144 -6.49 0.50 -3.19
N ASP A 145 -7.22 0.84 -2.12
CA ASP A 145 -6.64 1.04 -0.78
C ASP A 145 -6.16 -0.27 -0.15
N ARG A 146 -6.91 -1.37 -0.30
CA ARG A 146 -6.47 -2.68 0.22
C ARG A 146 -5.32 -3.26 -0.62
N TYR A 147 -5.33 -3.08 -1.94
CA TYR A 147 -4.30 -3.59 -2.84
C TYR A 147 -3.13 -2.64 -3.04
N THR A 148 -3.22 -1.36 -2.70
CA THR A 148 -2.05 -0.52 -2.44
C THR A 148 -1.46 -0.92 -1.12
N ASN A 149 -2.21 -1.23 -0.06
CA ASN A 149 -1.62 -1.77 1.17
C ASN A 149 -1.00 -3.17 0.96
N SER A 150 -1.61 -4.01 0.13
CA SER A 150 -1.08 -5.34 -0.22
C SER A 150 0.02 -5.26 -1.27
N GLY A 151 -0.05 -4.34 -2.23
CA GLY A 151 0.96 -4.04 -3.24
C GLY A 151 2.13 -3.22 -2.69
N TYR A 152 1.92 -2.45 -1.62
CA TYR A 152 2.92 -1.83 -0.76
C TYR A 152 3.56 -2.92 0.08
N LYS A 153 2.78 -3.78 0.75
CA LYS A 153 3.35 -4.99 1.37
C LYS A 153 4.12 -5.83 0.37
N THR A 154 3.66 -6.02 -0.85
CA THR A 154 4.31 -6.84 -1.89
C THR A 154 5.52 -6.14 -2.49
N SER A 155 5.50 -4.82 -2.70
CA SER A 155 6.67 -4.05 -3.18
C SER A 155 7.72 -3.82 -2.08
N VAL A 156 7.30 -3.80 -0.81
CA VAL A 156 8.17 -3.77 0.38
C VAL A 156 8.71 -5.17 0.72
N THR A 157 7.97 -6.25 0.45
CA THR A 157 8.43 -7.65 0.68
C THR A 157 9.08 -8.31 -0.54
N LYS A 158 8.80 -7.84 -1.76
CA LYS A 158 9.43 -8.22 -3.03
C LYS A 158 9.69 -6.95 -3.84
N PRO A 159 10.92 -6.40 -3.80
CA PRO A 159 11.25 -5.24 -4.62
C PRO A 159 10.98 -5.54 -6.11
N GLN A 160 10.56 -4.53 -6.88
CA GLN A 160 10.52 -4.58 -8.35
C GLN A 160 11.91 -4.89 -8.92
N SER A 161 12.06 -5.36 -10.16
CA SER A 161 13.36 -5.73 -10.76
C SER A 161 14.45 -4.65 -10.59
N GLY A 162 14.12 -3.37 -10.77
CA GLY A 162 15.01 -2.24 -10.49
C GLY A 162 15.34 -2.05 -9.00
N GLY A 163 14.35 -2.27 -8.12
CA GLY A 163 14.54 -2.29 -6.67
C GLY A 163 15.36 -3.49 -6.18
N ARG A 164 15.24 -4.66 -6.81
CA ARG A 164 16.06 -5.86 -6.53
C ARG A 164 17.49 -5.65 -6.98
N ALA A 165 17.72 -5.02 -8.13
CA ALA A 165 19.06 -4.70 -8.60
C ALA A 165 19.75 -3.68 -7.67
N LYS A 166 19.02 -2.66 -7.20
CA LYS A 166 19.52 -1.70 -6.19
C LYS A 166 19.71 -2.34 -4.81
N ALA A 167 18.79 -3.19 -4.34
CA ALA A 167 18.92 -3.90 -3.06
C ALA A 167 20.07 -4.91 -3.07
N LYS A 168 20.14 -5.81 -4.08
CA LYS A 168 21.24 -6.78 -4.25
C LYS A 168 22.62 -6.10 -4.29
N ALA A 169 22.69 -4.88 -4.81
CA ALA A 169 23.92 -4.10 -4.86
C ALA A 169 24.32 -3.48 -3.51
N ILE A 170 23.36 -3.24 -2.61
CA ILE A 170 23.57 -2.61 -1.29
C ILE A 170 23.64 -3.68 -0.19
N ASP A 171 23.07 -4.86 -0.41
CA ASP A 171 23.00 -5.96 0.56
C ASP A 171 24.37 -6.37 1.12
N PRO A 172 25.47 -6.51 0.34
CA PRO A 172 26.79 -6.83 0.90
C PRO A 172 27.31 -5.75 1.86
N MET A 173 27.09 -4.47 1.51
CA MET A 173 27.47 -3.35 2.38
C MET A 173 26.62 -3.32 3.65
N LYS A 174 25.32 -3.55 3.54
CA LYS A 174 24.41 -3.64 4.68
C LYS A 174 24.77 -4.81 5.59
N ALA A 175 25.11 -5.96 5.01
CA ALA A 175 25.56 -7.14 5.75
C ALA A 175 26.85 -6.85 6.53
N LEU A 176 27.85 -6.21 5.89
CA LEU A 176 29.08 -5.78 6.55
C LEU A 176 28.81 -4.81 7.72
N VAL A 177 27.95 -3.81 7.52
CA VAL A 177 27.57 -2.87 8.58
C VAL A 177 26.90 -3.58 9.76
N CYS A 178 26.01 -4.53 9.48
CA CYS A 178 25.38 -5.33 10.52
C CYS A 178 26.39 -6.23 11.26
N ASP A 179 27.35 -6.82 10.54
CA ASP A 179 28.40 -7.65 11.11
C ASP A 179 29.31 -6.84 12.05
N MET A 180 29.76 -5.65 11.61
CA MET A 180 30.50 -4.70 12.44
C MET A 180 29.75 -4.33 13.72
N ALA A 181 28.43 -4.07 13.61
CA ALA A 181 27.61 -3.72 14.75
C ALA A 181 27.39 -4.91 15.71
N CYS A 182 27.19 -6.11 15.18
CA CYS A 182 27.10 -7.35 15.97
C CYS A 182 28.42 -7.63 16.69
N HIS A 183 29.57 -7.46 16.04
CA HIS A 183 30.90 -7.60 16.65
C HIS A 183 31.03 -6.70 17.88
N VAL A 184 30.72 -5.41 17.74
CA VAL A 184 30.78 -4.46 18.86
C VAL A 184 29.83 -4.83 20.00
N TYR A 185 28.61 -5.29 19.69
CA TYR A 185 27.65 -5.67 20.73
C TYR A 185 27.89 -7.04 21.36
N ASN A 186 28.72 -7.89 20.75
CA ASN A 186 29.21 -9.13 21.33
C ASN A 186 30.54 -8.93 22.07
N HIS A 187 31.23 -7.80 21.87
CA HIS A 187 32.45 -7.46 22.59
C HIS A 187 32.13 -6.99 24.01
N GLN A 188 32.70 -7.69 25.01
CA GLN A 188 32.39 -7.50 26.44
C GLN A 188 32.59 -6.06 26.91
N GLU A 189 33.57 -5.36 26.38
CA GLU A 189 33.90 -3.98 26.78
C GLU A 189 33.16 -2.89 25.99
N LEU A 190 32.49 -3.23 24.89
CA LEU A 190 31.97 -2.23 23.93
C LEU A 190 30.44 -2.26 23.78
N LEU A 191 29.76 -3.27 24.35
CA LEU A 191 28.31 -3.47 24.25
C LEU A 191 27.46 -2.27 24.75
N SER A 192 28.04 -1.43 25.61
CA SER A 192 27.39 -0.20 26.12
C SER A 192 27.31 0.93 25.08
N ALA A 193 28.01 0.86 23.94
CA ALA A 193 28.01 1.90 22.90
C ALA A 193 26.59 2.27 22.40
N SER A 194 26.28 3.57 22.29
CA SER A 194 25.00 4.00 21.71
C SER A 194 24.93 3.68 20.21
N LYS A 195 23.72 3.57 19.64
CA LYS A 195 23.57 3.32 18.20
C LYS A 195 24.17 4.45 17.36
N ASP A 196 24.06 5.68 17.83
CA ASP A 196 24.58 6.86 17.15
C ASP A 196 26.12 6.82 17.09
N MET A 197 26.75 6.54 18.24
CA MET A 197 28.21 6.41 18.31
C MET A 197 28.73 5.22 17.50
N LEU A 198 28.00 4.11 17.48
CA LEU A 198 28.34 2.95 16.66
C LEU A 198 28.19 3.26 15.16
N ALA A 199 27.14 3.98 14.76
CA ALA A 199 26.95 4.40 13.38
C ALA A 199 28.07 5.33 12.91
N GLU A 200 28.51 6.25 13.77
CA GLU A 200 29.64 7.13 13.53
C GLU A 200 30.96 6.36 13.41
N ALA A 201 31.26 5.43 14.31
CA ALA A 201 32.47 4.62 14.26
C ALA A 201 32.55 3.76 12.97
N ILE A 202 31.43 3.14 12.58
CA ILE A 202 31.32 2.36 11.35
C ILE A 202 31.49 3.27 10.12
N HIS A 203 30.87 4.44 10.12
CA HIS A 203 31.03 5.41 9.04
C HIS A 203 32.50 5.82 8.87
N THR A 204 33.18 6.19 9.96
CA THR A 204 34.60 6.55 9.95
C THR A 204 35.47 5.42 9.40
N ARG A 205 35.22 4.18 9.82
CA ARG A 205 35.99 3.02 9.33
C ARG A 205 35.80 2.78 7.83
N LEU A 206 34.56 2.83 7.35
CA LEU A 206 34.21 2.58 5.95
C LEU A 206 34.62 3.73 5.02
N SER A 207 34.46 4.97 5.46
CA SER A 207 34.96 6.16 4.75
C SER A 207 36.49 6.10 4.60
N GLY A 208 37.19 5.78 5.70
CA GLY A 208 38.63 5.57 5.66
C GLY A 208 39.06 4.41 4.75
N PHE A 209 38.24 3.38 4.57
CA PHE A 209 38.51 2.30 3.60
C PHE A 209 38.31 2.76 2.14
N SER A 210 37.24 3.52 1.88
CA SER A 210 36.89 4.02 0.54
C SER A 210 37.97 4.93 -0.03
N ASN A 211 38.60 5.75 0.82
CA ASN A 211 39.58 6.75 0.40
C ASN A 211 41.02 6.20 0.20
N ILE A 212 41.23 4.88 0.29
CA ILE A 212 42.56 4.26 0.17
C ILE A 212 42.84 3.80 -1.26
N GLY A 213 43.84 4.42 -1.89
CA GLY A 213 44.42 3.97 -3.16
C GLY A 213 43.35 3.72 -4.22
N THR A 214 43.32 2.53 -4.81
CA THR A 214 42.36 2.18 -5.87
C THR A 214 40.95 1.82 -5.36
N ASN A 215 40.70 1.82 -4.04
CA ASN A 215 39.40 1.43 -3.49
C ASN A 215 38.27 2.39 -3.89
N GLU A 216 38.58 3.67 -4.14
CA GLU A 216 37.64 4.67 -4.68
C GLU A 216 36.97 4.21 -5.99
N ASN A 217 37.64 3.30 -6.73
CA ASN A 217 37.17 2.79 -8.00
C ASN A 217 36.29 1.53 -7.89
N ILE A 218 36.07 1.01 -6.67
CA ILE A 218 35.22 -0.16 -6.45
C ILE A 218 33.76 0.18 -6.88
N PRO A 219 33.18 -0.55 -7.85
CA PRO A 219 31.84 -0.24 -8.38
C PRO A 219 30.71 -0.22 -7.35
N MET A 220 30.85 -0.98 -6.26
CA MET A 220 29.88 -1.01 -5.16
C MET A 220 29.93 0.26 -4.30
N LEU A 221 31.11 0.85 -4.10
CA LEU A 221 31.30 2.06 -3.30
C LEU A 221 30.79 3.30 -4.06
N LYS A 222 31.00 3.35 -5.38
CA LYS A 222 30.50 4.43 -6.27
C LYS A 222 28.97 4.61 -6.27
N LYS A 223 28.21 3.70 -5.66
CA LYS A 223 26.75 3.81 -5.50
C LYS A 223 26.34 4.74 -4.36
N PHE A 224 27.27 5.12 -3.50
CA PHE A 224 27.07 6.10 -2.43
C PHE A 224 27.70 7.43 -2.83
N ALA A 225 27.07 8.54 -2.46
CA ALA A 225 27.49 9.90 -2.86
C ALA A 225 28.98 10.21 -2.55
N HIS A 226 29.53 9.57 -1.51
CA HIS A 226 30.92 9.74 -1.08
C HIS A 226 31.67 8.40 -0.96
N GLY A 227 31.30 7.39 -1.75
CA GLY A 227 31.96 6.08 -1.67
C GLY A 227 31.61 5.26 -0.42
N CYS A 228 30.83 5.82 0.51
CA CYS A 228 30.45 5.22 1.78
C CYS A 228 28.98 5.53 2.11
N PRO A 229 28.23 4.60 2.74
CA PRO A 229 26.92 4.90 3.30
C PRO A 229 26.94 6.08 4.27
N GLU A 230 25.91 6.93 4.22
CA GLU A 230 25.71 8.03 5.15
C GLU A 230 25.38 7.54 6.56
N HIS A 231 25.73 8.34 7.57
CA HIS A 231 25.46 8.08 8.99
C HIS A 231 24.01 7.63 9.24
N GLU A 232 23.03 8.36 8.71
CA GLU A 232 21.60 8.06 8.90
C GLU A 232 21.16 6.74 8.26
N SER A 233 21.83 6.31 7.19
CA SER A 233 21.59 5.01 6.55
C SER A 233 22.13 3.88 7.42
N ILE A 234 23.35 4.04 7.93
CA ILE A 234 23.99 3.09 8.86
C ILE A 234 23.13 2.94 10.12
N LYS A 235 22.73 4.05 10.74
CA LYS A 235 21.86 4.10 11.92
C LYS A 235 20.54 3.36 11.70
N ARG A 236 19.92 3.55 10.52
CA ARG A 236 18.71 2.80 10.13
C ARG A 236 18.96 1.30 10.02
N TRP A 237 20.08 0.86 9.43
CA TRP A 237 20.39 -0.56 9.27
C TRP A 237 20.65 -1.26 10.60
N ILE A 238 21.37 -0.63 11.53
CA ILE A 238 21.69 -1.20 12.84
C ILE A 238 20.54 -1.03 13.86
N LYS A 239 19.46 -0.31 13.50
CA LYS A 239 18.31 -0.07 14.40
C LYS A 239 17.65 -1.36 14.88
N VAL A 240 17.66 -2.41 14.08
CA VAL A 240 17.05 -3.71 14.42
C VAL A 240 17.93 -4.61 15.29
N ILE A 241 19.23 -4.31 15.40
CA ILE A 241 20.17 -5.13 16.18
C ILE A 241 19.93 -4.89 17.67
N LYS A 242 19.68 -5.98 18.41
CA LYS A 242 19.47 -5.95 19.86
C LYS A 242 20.79 -6.11 20.59
N LYS A 243 20.99 -5.31 21.63
CA LYS A 243 22.11 -5.49 22.55
C LYS A 243 21.89 -6.73 23.41
N ASN A 244 22.95 -7.47 23.69
CA ASN A 244 22.87 -8.56 24.64
C ASN A 244 22.61 -7.99 26.05
N LYS A 245 21.47 -8.36 26.66
CA LYS A 245 21.06 -7.87 27.98
C LYS A 245 21.62 -8.70 29.13
N SER A 246 22.19 -9.87 28.85
CA SER A 246 22.69 -10.80 29.88
C SER A 246 24.11 -10.52 30.35
N LEU A 247 24.82 -9.58 29.70
CA LEU A 247 26.19 -9.22 30.06
C LEU A 247 26.20 -8.00 31.01
N PRO A 248 27.12 -7.95 31.98
CA PRO A 248 27.37 -6.76 32.79
C PRO A 248 27.62 -5.56 31.88
N LYS A 249 27.01 -4.40 32.16
CA LYS A 249 27.19 -3.19 31.35
C LYS A 249 28.54 -2.56 31.67
N PRO A 250 29.55 -2.63 30.78
CA PRO A 250 30.79 -1.89 30.96
C PRO A 250 30.51 -0.37 30.91
N PRO A 251 31.45 0.47 31.37
CA PRO A 251 31.38 1.91 31.11
C PRO A 251 31.23 2.18 29.61
N LYS A 252 30.57 3.30 29.28
CA LYS A 252 30.34 3.68 27.88
C LYS A 252 31.71 3.88 27.18
N PRO A 253 32.00 3.16 26.08
CA PRO A 253 33.27 3.32 25.38
C PRO A 253 33.34 4.70 24.70
N SER A 254 34.56 5.19 24.46
CA SER A 254 34.79 6.35 23.59
C SER A 254 34.62 6.00 22.11
N LEU A 255 34.36 7.00 21.28
CA LEU A 255 34.28 6.83 19.83
C LEU A 255 35.60 6.29 19.27
N ASP A 256 36.74 6.82 19.73
CA ASP A 256 38.07 6.40 19.28
C ASP A 256 38.32 4.91 19.55
N ARG A 257 37.92 4.42 20.74
CA ARG A 257 38.06 3.00 21.08
C ARG A 257 37.24 2.11 20.15
N LEU A 258 36.03 2.53 19.77
CA LEU A 258 35.20 1.81 18.81
C LEU A 258 35.82 1.81 17.40
N VAL A 259 36.38 2.95 16.98
CA VAL A 259 37.06 3.08 15.69
C VAL A 259 38.30 2.20 15.63
N GLU A 260 39.13 2.19 16.68
CA GLU A 260 40.33 1.36 16.76
C GLU A 260 40.00 -0.13 16.75
N GLU A 261 38.99 -0.56 17.51
CA GLU A 261 38.51 -1.95 17.48
C GLU A 261 38.05 -2.36 16.06
N LEU A 262 37.24 -1.51 15.42
CA LEU A 262 36.79 -1.77 14.05
C LEU A 262 37.93 -1.77 13.03
N LYS A 263 38.97 -0.95 13.21
CA LYS A 263 40.18 -0.98 12.37
C LYS A 263 40.98 -2.26 12.56
N ALA A 264 41.13 -2.72 13.81
CA ALA A 264 41.87 -3.92 14.14
C ALA A 264 41.22 -5.18 13.55
N THR A 265 39.89 -5.29 13.69
CA THR A 265 39.11 -6.45 13.25
C THR A 265 38.78 -6.39 11.75
N TYR A 266 38.31 -5.25 11.25
CA TYR A 266 37.92 -5.06 9.85
C TYR A 266 39.02 -4.38 9.05
N LYS A 267 40.16 -5.06 8.91
CA LYS A 267 41.25 -4.63 8.01
C LYS A 267 40.79 -4.58 6.56
N ASN A 268 41.50 -3.88 5.68
CA ASN A 268 41.11 -3.71 4.27
C ASN A 268 40.83 -5.05 3.57
N LYS A 269 41.64 -6.09 3.84
CA LYS A 269 41.45 -7.45 3.31
C LYS A 269 40.14 -8.09 3.80
N ALA A 270 39.77 -7.88 5.06
CA ALA A 270 38.52 -8.40 5.64
C ALA A 270 37.31 -7.69 5.03
N ILE A 271 37.37 -6.37 4.88
CA ILE A 271 36.30 -5.58 4.22
C ILE A 271 36.11 -6.05 2.77
N LYS A 272 37.19 -6.20 2.00
CA LYS A 272 37.14 -6.71 0.62
C LYS A 272 36.47 -8.10 0.54
N LYS A 273 36.90 -9.01 1.43
CA LYS A 273 36.29 -10.34 1.55
C LYS A 273 34.79 -10.29 1.85
N SER A 274 34.35 -9.46 2.80
CA SER A 274 32.94 -9.33 3.16
C SER A 274 32.08 -8.68 2.05
N LEU A 275 32.69 -7.86 1.19
CA LEU A 275 32.04 -7.24 0.05
C LEU A 275 32.10 -8.10 -1.23
N ASN A 276 32.75 -9.26 -1.19
CA ASN A 276 33.03 -10.14 -2.35
C ASN A 276 33.74 -9.41 -3.51
N ILE A 277 34.79 -8.64 -3.19
CA ILE A 277 35.61 -7.85 -4.13
C ILE A 277 37.11 -8.07 -3.93
#